data_AF-A0A7J7NMQ7-F1
#
_entry.id   AF-A0A7J7NMQ7-F1
#
_cell.length_a   1.000
_cell.length_b   1.000
_cell.length_c   1.000
_cell.angle_alpha   90.00
_cell.angle_beta   90.00
_cell.angle_gamma   90.00
#
_symmetry.space_group_name_H-M   'P 1'
#
loop_
_entity.id
_entity.type
_entity.pdbx_description
1 polymer ?
#
loop_
_entity_poly.entity_id
_entity_poly.type
_entity_poly.pdbx_seq_one_letter_code
_entity_poly.pdbx_strand_id
1 'polypeptide(L)'
;AQSVKLFVSSRGKIGFLLDTEKEPAELDPKNAKWFSDYSMVRTWLINSMQPTISAGYLLTNNEHLIWESLRKVYSQRENNARIFQLSNEFWEF
;
A
#
# COMPACT_ATOMS: atom_id res chain seq x y z
N ALA A 1 -3.15 2.63 9.27
CA ALA A 1 -3.27 3.64 8.20
C ALA A 1 -4.67 3.67 7.55
N GLN A 2 -5.72 3.90 8.34
CA GLN A 2 -7.09 4.08 7.82
C GLN A 2 -7.19 5.36 6.97
N SER A 3 -6.58 6.45 7.44
CA SER A 3 -6.61 7.76 6.74
C SER A 3 -6.00 7.71 5.33
N VAL A 4 -4.94 6.94 5.13
CA VAL A 4 -4.29 6.78 3.81
C VAL A 4 -5.15 5.91 2.89
N LYS A 5 -5.76 4.84 3.41
CA LYS A 5 -6.72 4.02 2.65
C LYS A 5 -7.93 4.86 2.22
N LEU A 6 -8.45 5.71 3.10
CA LEU A 6 -9.54 6.65 2.79
C LEU A 6 -9.13 7.67 1.72
N PHE A 7 -7.93 8.24 1.83
CA PHE A 7 -7.40 9.17 0.85
C PHE A 7 -7.21 8.53 -0.53
N VAL A 8 -6.63 7.32 -0.60
CA VAL A 8 -6.49 6.57 -1.84
C VAL A 8 -7.87 6.22 -2.44
N SER A 9 -8.84 5.88 -1.58
CA SER A 9 -10.22 5.58 -1.99
C SER A 9 -10.95 6.79 -2.53
N SER A 10 -10.83 7.97 -1.90
CA SER A 10 -11.47 9.21 -2.37
C SER A 10 -10.91 9.69 -3.71
N ARG A 11 -9.73 9.21 -4.11
CA ARG A 11 -9.09 9.45 -5.41
C ARG A 11 -9.40 8.36 -6.45
N GLY A 12 -10.22 7.37 -6.11
CA GLY A 12 -10.57 6.27 -7.01
C GLY A 12 -9.41 5.32 -7.32
N LYS A 13 -8.42 5.21 -6.42
CA LYS A 13 -7.20 4.39 -6.61
C LYS A 13 -7.11 3.19 -5.68
N ILE A 14 -8.21 2.83 -5.02
CA ILE A 14 -8.25 1.72 -4.05
C ILE A 14 -7.88 0.36 -4.66
N GLY A 15 -8.08 0.19 -5.98
CA GLY A 15 -7.74 -1.04 -6.69
C GLY A 15 -6.25 -1.39 -6.66
N PHE A 16 -5.36 -0.39 -6.53
CA PHE A 16 -3.93 -0.61 -6.36
C PHE A 16 -3.60 -1.24 -4.99
N LEU A 17 -4.34 -0.89 -3.93
CA LEU A 17 -4.14 -1.49 -2.61
C LEU A 17 -4.79 -2.86 -2.49
N LEU A 18 -5.92 -3.08 -3.19
CA LEU A 18 -6.67 -4.33 -3.15
C LEU A 18 -6.24 -5.34 -4.21
N ASP A 19 -5.25 -4.99 -5.03
CA ASP A 19 -4.75 -5.81 -6.15
C ASP A 19 -5.81 -6.14 -7.21
N THR A 20 -6.84 -5.30 -7.32
CA THR A 20 -7.87 -5.40 -8.36
C THR A 20 -7.52 -4.58 -9.62
N GLU A 21 -6.60 -3.62 -9.48
CA GLU A 21 -6.02 -2.89 -10.62
C GLU A 21 -4.78 -3.65 -11.10
N LYS A 22 -4.90 -4.37 -12.22
CA LYS A 22 -3.82 -5.19 -12.77
C LYS A 22 -2.93 -4.38 -13.70
N GLU A 23 -1.64 -4.70 -13.68
CA GLU A 23 -0.66 -4.13 -14.60
C GLU A 23 -1.04 -4.48 -16.05
N PRO A 24 -1.24 -3.49 -16.93
CA PRO A 24 -1.45 -3.73 -18.35
C PRO A 24 -0.18 -4.25 -19.02
N ALA A 25 -0.32 -4.88 -20.19
CA ALA A 25 0.83 -5.23 -21.02
C ALA A 25 1.67 -3.98 -21.35
N GLU A 26 2.99 -4.14 -21.52
CA GLU A 26 3.91 -3.01 -21.79
C GLU A 26 3.52 -2.19 -23.02
N LEU A 27 2.97 -2.84 -24.05
CA LEU A 27 2.53 -2.20 -25.29
C LEU A 27 1.08 -1.69 -25.23
N ASP A 28 0.37 -1.88 -24.12
CA ASP A 28 -0.98 -1.34 -23.93
C ASP A 28 -0.89 0.19 -23.78
N PRO A 29 -1.64 0.98 -24.58
CA PRO A 29 -1.72 2.44 -24.42
C PRO A 29 -2.08 2.90 -23.00
N LYS A 30 -2.73 2.05 -22.20
CA LYS A 30 -3.08 2.31 -20.80
C LYS A 30 -1.89 2.17 -19.84
N ASN A 31 -0.80 1.53 -20.24
CA ASN A 31 0.37 1.28 -19.39
C ASN A 31 0.93 2.58 -18.80
N ALA A 32 1.10 3.62 -19.63
CA ALA A 32 1.60 4.92 -19.17
C ALA A 32 0.72 5.55 -18.07
N LYS A 33 -0.61 5.46 -18.24
CA LYS A 33 -1.56 5.97 -17.25
C LYS A 33 -1.54 5.14 -15.96
N TRP A 34 -1.49 3.82 -16.11
CA TRP A 34 -1.40 2.89 -14.99
C TRP A 34 -0.13 3.13 -14.18
N PHE A 35 1.02 3.27 -14.84
CA PHE A 35 2.31 3.53 -14.19
C PHE A 35 2.32 4.86 -13.45
N SER A 36 1.70 5.90 -14.04
CA SER A 36 1.53 7.20 -13.39
C SER A 36 0.67 7.09 -12.11
N ASP A 37 -0.47 6.41 -12.19
CA ASP A 37 -1.35 6.19 -11.04
C ASP A 37 -0.68 5.34 -9.95
N TYR A 38 0.04 4.29 -10.34
CA TYR A 38 0.85 3.44 -9.47
C TYR A 38 1.89 4.25 -8.69
N SER A 39 2.66 5.08 -9.41
CA SER A 39 3.71 5.94 -8.83
C SER A 39 3.13 6.96 -7.85
N MET A 40 1.96 7.51 -8.19
CA MET A 40 1.24 8.43 -7.31
C MET A 40 0.79 7.74 -6.01
N VAL A 41 0.18 6.56 -6.10
CA VAL A 41 -0.23 5.80 -4.91
C VAL A 41 0.99 5.48 -4.04
N ARG A 42 2.08 4.97 -4.63
CA ARG A 42 3.34 4.70 -3.91
C ARG A 42 3.87 5.93 -3.16
N THR A 43 3.88 7.09 -3.83
CA THR A 43 4.34 8.34 -3.22
C THR A 43 3.51 8.69 -1.99
N TRP A 44 2.18 8.54 -2.04
CA TRP A 44 1.32 8.77 -0.88
C TRP A 44 1.61 7.79 0.26
N LEU A 45 1.88 6.51 -0.06
CA LEU A 45 2.21 5.52 0.95
C LEU A 45 3.53 5.86 1.65
N ILE A 46 4.59 6.14 0.88
CA ILE A 46 5.93 6.47 1.40
C ILE A 46 5.88 7.74 2.26
N ASN A 47 5.22 8.80 1.77
CA ASN A 47 5.10 10.07 2.49
C ASN A 47 4.24 9.98 3.76
N SER A 48 3.42 8.94 3.89
CA SER A 48 2.61 8.73 5.09
C SER A 48 3.32 7.95 6.21
N MET A 49 4.58 7.56 5.99
CA MET A 49 5.39 6.83 6.97
C MET A 49 6.20 7.77 7.85
N GLN A 50 6.67 7.26 8.99
CA GLN A 50 7.75 7.91 9.71
C GLN A 50 9.02 7.96 8.83
N PRO A 51 9.77 9.07 8.82
CA PRO A 51 10.96 9.25 7.98
C PRO A 51 12.01 8.13 8.13
N THR A 52 12.18 7.60 9.34
CA THR A 52 13.09 6.49 9.64
C THR A 52 12.68 5.19 8.93
N ILE A 53 11.38 4.98 8.75
CA ILE A 53 10.82 3.82 8.05
C ILE A 53 10.91 4.04 6.54
N SER A 54 10.52 5.21 6.03
CA SER A 54 10.54 5.51 4.58
C SER A 54 11.97 5.49 4.00
N ALA A 55 12.98 5.88 4.77
CA ALA A 55 14.38 5.82 4.35
C ALA A 55 14.80 4.39 3.93
N GLY A 56 14.36 3.35 4.65
CA GLY A 56 14.64 1.96 4.29
C GLY A 56 14.01 1.53 2.95
N TYR A 57 12.83 2.05 2.65
CA TYR A 57 12.14 1.78 1.38
C TYR A 57 12.77 2.55 0.21
N LEU A 58 13.24 3.78 0.43
CA LEU A 58 13.89 4.59 -0.61
C LEU A 58 15.29 4.07 -1.00
N LEU A 59 15.99 3.40 -0.07
CA LEU A 59 17.35 2.89 -0.27
C LEU A 59 17.39 1.46 -0.82
N THR A 60 16.25 0.82 -1.02
CA THR A 60 16.17 -0.58 -1.46
C THR A 60 16.04 -0.68 -2.99
N ASN A 61 16.89 -1.50 -3.62
CA ASN A 61 16.87 -1.70 -5.09
C ASN A 61 15.78 -2.66 -5.59
N ASN A 62 15.02 -3.29 -4.68
CA ASN A 62 13.96 -4.23 -5.04
C ASN A 62 12.58 -3.57 -4.99
N GLU A 63 12.22 -2.92 -6.11
CA GLU A 63 10.97 -2.19 -6.31
C GLU A 63 9.72 -3.06 -6.06
N HIS A 64 9.78 -4.34 -6.42
CA HIS A 64 8.66 -5.26 -6.26
C HIS A 64 8.39 -5.58 -4.78
N LEU A 65 9.45 -5.93 -4.02
CA LEU A 65 9.34 -6.22 -2.59
C LEU A 65 8.88 -5.01 -1.77
N ILE A 66 9.35 -3.81 -2.13
CA ILE A 66 8.87 -2.56 -1.55
C ILE A 66 7.36 -2.48 -1.74
N TRP A 67 6.90 -2.59 -2.99
CA TRP A 67 5.48 -2.42 -3.31
C TRP A 67 4.57 -3.45 -2.63
N GLU A 68 4.97 -4.71 -2.58
CA GLU A 68 4.21 -5.74 -1.86
C GLU A 68 4.09 -5.44 -0.37
N SER A 69 5.19 -5.03 0.27
CA SER A 69 5.19 -4.66 1.69
C SER A 69 4.26 -3.48 1.97
N LEU A 70 4.32 -2.46 1.11
CA LEU A 70 3.43 -1.30 1.16
C LEU A 70 1.95 -1.71 1.03
N ARG A 71 1.61 -2.50 0.01
CA ARG A 71 0.24 -2.98 -0.19
C ARG A 71 -0.26 -3.78 1.01
N LYS A 72 0.56 -4.66 1.57
CA LYS A 72 0.18 -5.51 2.71
C LYS A 72 -0.22 -4.67 3.93
N VAL A 73 0.58 -3.66 4.28
CA VAL A 73 0.33 -2.78 5.43
C VAL A 73 -0.94 -1.93 5.24
N TYR A 74 -1.15 -1.39 4.04
CA TYR A 74 -2.19 -0.39 3.78
C TYR A 74 -3.53 -0.98 3.27
N SER A 75 -3.54 -2.20 2.72
CA SER A 75 -4.77 -2.87 2.25
C SER A 75 -5.72 -3.26 3.39
N GLN A 76 -5.19 -3.53 4.59
CA GLN A 76 -5.92 -4.00 5.77
C GLN A 76 -6.73 -5.31 5.56
N ARG A 77 -6.32 -6.20 4.64
CA ARG A 77 -6.89 -7.57 4.61
C ARG A 77 -6.40 -8.46 5.75
N GLU A 78 -5.15 -8.29 6.21
CA GLU A 78 -4.53 -9.17 7.23
C GLU A 78 -4.36 -8.53 8.61
N ASN A 79 -4.52 -7.20 8.74
CA ASN A 79 -4.10 -6.51 9.96
C ASN A 79 -5.21 -6.35 11.02
N ASN A 80 -6.49 -6.34 10.63
CA ASN A 80 -7.57 -6.21 11.61
C ASN A 80 -7.75 -7.49 12.44
N ALA A 81 -7.64 -8.68 11.81
CA ALA A 81 -7.72 -9.95 12.53
C ALA A 81 -6.55 -10.12 13.54
N ARG A 82 -5.34 -9.69 13.16
CA ARG A 82 -4.16 -9.82 14.03
C ARG A 82 -4.11 -8.76 15.14
N ILE A 83 -4.52 -7.51 14.87
CA ILE A 83 -4.67 -6.49 15.90
C ILE A 83 -5.80 -6.86 16.88
N PHE A 84 -6.90 -7.44 16.39
CA PHE A 84 -7.99 -7.93 17.24
C PHE A 84 -7.57 -9.15 18.07
N GLN A 85 -6.86 -10.13 17.48
CA GLN A 85 -6.28 -11.26 18.23
C GLN A 85 -5.31 -10.80 19.31
N LEU A 86 -4.37 -9.92 18.97
CA LEU A 86 -3.43 -9.38 19.95
C LEU A 86 -4.16 -8.60 21.05
N SER A 87 -5.20 -7.84 20.71
CA SER A 87 -6.00 -7.13 21.71
C SER A 87 -6.70 -8.11 22.66
N ASN A 88 -7.30 -9.19 22.14
CA ASN A 88 -7.93 -10.20 23.00
C ASN A 88 -6.92 -10.95 23.88
N GLU A 89 -5.72 -11.26 23.37
CA GLU A 89 -4.65 -11.88 24.17
C GLU A 89 -4.15 -10.98 25.32
N PHE A 90 -4.18 -9.66 25.14
CA PHE A 90 -3.75 -8.69 26.17
C PHE A 90 -4.83 -8.34 27.20
N TRP A 91 -6.11 -8.61 26.93
CA TRP A 91 -7.24 -8.29 27.83
C TRP A 91 -7.79 -9.51 28.61
N GLU A 92 -7.15 -10.68 28.53
CA GLU A 92 -7.48 -11.87 29.36
C GLU A 92 -6.59 -12.02 30.62
N PHE A 93 -6.25 -10.91 31.28
CA PHE A 93 -5.71 -10.92 32.66
C PHE A 93 -6.48 -9.98 33.58
#